data_AF-F8Q194-F1
#
_entry.id   AF-F8Q194-F1
#
_cell.length_a   1.000
_cell.length_b   1.000
_cell.length_c   1.000
_cell.angle_alpha   90.00
_cell.angle_beta   90.00
_cell.angle_gamma   90.00
#
_symmetry.space_group_name_H-M   'P 1'
#
loop_
_entity.id
_entity.type
_entity.pdbx_description
1 polymer ?
#
loop_
_entity_poly.entity_id
_entity_poly.type
_entity_poly.pdbx_seq_one_letter_code
_entity_poly.pdbx_strand_id
1 'polypeptide(L)'
;MKSEKPGNNSIEKHAKECEKWSESVREACRHELKNARTAHKNGIRMWLIEQGWEPEMAYFDWDFIARLRIIREPRWLIPRSELPPLKSMLKLRDIHIEKTVFSNRHRTLIEAYKRYLKKPKQPGTETRLNNFMPHFADVSAFQPFDAIIRSRFNKVITAKHFTPAFAELPTLISTWRQRIEAELVECYLPPLSSSVTGEAATDAPSPATCMS
;
A
#
# COMPACT_ATOMS: atom_id res chain seq x y z
N MET A 1 25.30 76.66 39.83
CA MET A 1 25.91 75.57 39.04
C MET A 1 24.98 74.37 39.06
N LYS A 2 24.14 74.20 38.03
CA LYS A 2 23.31 73.00 37.86
C LYS A 2 24.13 72.01 37.03
N SER A 3 24.54 70.91 37.66
CA SER A 3 25.25 69.82 36.99
C SER A 3 24.23 69.04 36.16
N GLU A 4 24.30 69.19 34.84
CA GLU A 4 23.54 68.38 33.89
C GLU A 4 24.08 66.94 33.96
N LYS A 5 23.25 65.98 34.38
CA LYS A 5 23.61 64.55 34.41
C LYS A 5 23.78 64.04 32.98
N PRO A 6 24.99 63.70 32.51
CA PRO A 6 25.22 63.26 31.14
C PRO A 6 25.05 61.73 31.01
N GLY A 7 23.99 61.16 31.61
CA GLY A 7 23.83 59.71 31.76
C GLY A 7 22.77 59.08 30.87
N ASN A 8 21.57 59.67 30.81
CA ASN A 8 20.40 58.99 30.24
C ASN A 8 20.44 58.89 28.71
N ASN A 9 20.94 59.92 28.03
CA ASN A 9 21.00 59.94 26.56
C ASN A 9 22.03 58.96 25.99
N SER A 10 23.09 58.64 26.74
CA SER A 10 24.10 57.66 26.32
C SER A 10 23.56 56.23 26.44
N ILE A 11 22.90 55.94 27.57
CA ILE A 11 22.27 54.65 27.83
C ILE A 11 21.18 54.35 26.79
N GLU A 12 20.33 55.34 26.47
CA GLU A 12 19.26 55.15 25.49
C GLU A 12 19.79 54.91 24.07
N LYS A 13 20.88 55.60 23.68
CA LYS A 13 21.54 55.38 22.38
C LYS A 13 22.12 53.96 22.30
N HIS A 14 22.83 53.53 23.33
CA HIS A 14 23.40 52.19 23.37
C HIS A 14 22.33 51.09 23.36
N ALA A 15 21.22 51.28 24.09
CA ALA A 15 20.08 50.36 24.05
C ALA A 15 19.52 50.21 22.62
N LYS A 16 19.32 51.32 21.90
CA LYS A 16 18.85 51.32 20.51
C LYS A 16 19.83 50.61 19.56
N GLU A 17 21.14 50.74 19.79
CA GLU A 17 22.16 50.03 18.99
C GLU A 17 22.14 48.52 19.26
N CYS A 18 22.00 48.11 20.52
CA CYS A 18 21.85 46.71 20.91
C CYS A 18 20.58 46.08 20.34
N GLU A 19 19.46 46.79 20.35
CA GLU A 19 18.20 46.36 19.72
C GLU A 19 18.39 46.13 18.22
N LYS A 20 18.94 47.12 17.50
CA LYS A 20 19.23 47.01 16.06
C LYS A 20 20.17 45.85 15.74
N TRP A 21 21.21 45.65 16.54
CA TRP A 21 22.12 44.52 16.37
C TRP A 21 21.38 43.18 16.57
N SER A 22 20.56 43.08 17.63
CA SER A 22 19.78 41.86 17.90
C SER A 22 18.79 41.53 16.78
N GLU A 23 18.14 42.54 16.20
CA GLU A 23 17.25 42.39 15.05
C GLU A 23 18.01 41.93 13.81
N SER A 24 19.16 42.54 13.54
CA SER A 24 20.04 42.15 12.42
C SER A 24 20.52 40.70 12.56
N VAL A 25 20.95 40.28 13.75
CA VAL A 25 21.37 38.89 14.01
C VAL A 25 20.18 37.94 13.83
N ARG A 26 19.00 38.27 14.35
CA ARG A 26 17.79 37.46 14.18
C ARG A 26 17.38 37.32 12.71
N GLU A 27 17.52 38.37 11.91
CA GLU A 27 17.25 38.32 10.48
C GLU A 27 18.28 37.45 9.74
N ALA A 28 19.57 37.63 10.04
CA ALA A 28 20.64 36.80 9.47
C ALA A 28 20.43 35.31 9.78
N CYS A 29 20.17 34.96 11.05
CA CYS A 29 19.89 33.58 11.46
C CYS A 29 18.63 33.01 10.77
N ARG A 30 17.59 33.82 10.57
CA ARG A 30 16.39 33.40 9.83
C ARG A 30 16.72 33.07 8.37
N HIS A 31 17.53 33.90 7.71
CA HIS A 31 17.99 33.67 6.35
C HIS A 31 18.87 32.41 6.24
N GLU A 32 19.85 32.27 7.12
CA GLU A 32 20.73 31.08 7.16
C GLU A 32 19.91 29.80 7.36
N LEU A 33 18.96 29.79 8.30
CA LEU A 33 18.10 28.64 8.54
C LEU A 33 17.22 28.31 7.32
N LYS A 34 16.70 29.33 6.62
CA LYS A 34 15.94 29.14 5.38
C LYS A 34 16.81 28.56 4.26
N ASN A 35 18.04 29.06 4.12
CA ASN A 35 19.00 28.58 3.14
C ASN A 35 19.40 27.13 3.42
N ALA A 36 19.72 26.79 4.68
CA ALA A 36 20.04 25.44 5.10
C ALA A 36 18.88 24.46 4.83
N ARG A 37 17.64 24.85 5.14
CA ARG A 37 16.44 24.04 4.82
C ARG A 37 16.26 23.83 3.33
N THR A 38 16.53 24.85 2.52
CA THR A 38 16.41 24.78 1.05
C THR A 38 17.50 23.89 0.46
N ALA A 39 18.74 24.06 0.89
CA ALA A 39 19.87 23.23 0.50
C ALA A 39 19.64 21.75 0.86
N HIS A 40 19.12 21.48 2.06
CA HIS A 40 18.75 20.13 2.50
C HIS A 40 17.70 19.49 1.57
N LYS A 41 16.60 20.21 1.29
CA LYS A 41 15.56 19.75 0.37
C LYS A 41 16.11 19.47 -1.03
N ASN A 42 16.93 20.37 -1.56
CA ASN A 42 17.56 20.19 -2.88
C ASN A 42 18.52 18.99 -2.90
N GLY A 43 19.29 18.78 -1.84
CA GLY A 43 20.16 17.62 -1.70
C GLY A 43 19.39 16.30 -1.70
N ILE A 44 18.28 16.22 -0.97
CA ILE A 44 17.39 15.04 -0.98
C ILE A 44 16.76 14.85 -2.37
N ARG A 45 16.33 15.93 -3.02
CA ARG A 45 15.75 15.88 -4.36
C ARG A 45 16.72 15.27 -5.36
N MET A 46 17.95 15.76 -5.39
CA MET A 46 19.00 15.25 -6.29
C MET A 46 19.31 13.78 -6.00
N TRP A 47 19.44 13.43 -4.72
CA TRP A 47 19.65 12.04 -4.32
C TRP A 47 18.49 11.11 -4.76
N LEU A 48 17.23 11.55 -4.64
CA LEU A 48 16.09 10.77 -5.13
C LEU A 48 16.11 10.56 -6.65
N ILE A 49 16.53 11.59 -7.41
CA ILE A 49 16.70 11.48 -8.86
C ILE A 49 17.82 10.48 -9.19
N GLU A 50 18.97 10.57 -8.52
CA GLU A 50 20.09 9.62 -8.68
C GLU A 50 19.68 8.17 -8.39
N GLN A 51 18.74 7.98 -7.45
CA GLN A 51 18.18 6.67 -7.09
C GLN A 51 17.00 6.24 -8.00
N GLY A 52 16.67 7.00 -9.05
CA GLY A 52 15.65 6.65 -10.03
C GLY A 52 14.19 6.85 -9.57
N TRP A 53 13.94 7.75 -8.62
CA TRP A 53 12.60 8.11 -8.13
C TRP A 53 11.94 9.25 -8.92
N GLU A 54 12.53 9.62 -10.05
CA GLU A 54 12.01 10.69 -10.92
C GLU A 54 10.54 10.44 -11.37
N PRO A 55 10.11 9.21 -11.73
CA PRO A 55 8.72 8.97 -12.12
C PRO A 55 7.73 9.25 -10.98
N GLU A 56 8.05 8.82 -9.75
CA GLU A 56 7.19 9.07 -8.59
C GLU A 56 7.17 10.56 -8.24
N MET A 57 8.30 11.26 -8.38
CA MET A 57 8.36 12.70 -8.18
C MET A 57 7.53 13.48 -9.19
N ALA A 58 7.54 13.07 -10.46
CA ALA A 58 6.71 13.68 -11.50
C ALA A 58 5.22 13.42 -11.25
N TYR A 59 4.85 12.24 -10.73
CA TYR A 59 3.46 11.87 -10.47
C TYR A 59 2.85 12.57 -9.23
N PHE A 60 3.58 12.62 -8.11
CA PHE A 60 3.06 13.17 -6.85
C PHE A 60 3.37 14.65 -6.62
N ASP A 61 4.26 15.23 -7.43
CA ASP A 61 4.86 16.56 -7.23
C ASP A 61 5.82 16.63 -6.02
N TRP A 62 6.86 17.45 -6.17
CA TRP A 62 7.89 17.66 -5.17
C TRP A 62 7.32 18.27 -3.90
N ASP A 63 6.33 19.17 -3.98
CA ASP A 63 5.77 19.80 -2.79
C ASP A 63 5.01 18.82 -1.89
N PHE A 64 4.42 17.78 -2.46
CA PHE A 64 3.86 16.67 -1.69
C PHE A 64 4.97 15.85 -1.02
N ILE A 65 5.99 15.45 -1.78
CA ILE A 65 7.09 14.62 -1.27
C ILE A 65 7.89 15.36 -0.19
N ALA A 66 8.17 16.66 -0.38
CA ALA A 66 8.90 17.49 0.57
C ALA A 66 8.19 17.68 1.91
N ARG A 67 6.88 17.37 2.00
CA ARG A 67 6.11 17.36 3.25
C ARG A 67 6.22 16.06 4.03
N LEU A 68 6.80 15.00 3.44
CA LEU A 68 7.07 13.76 4.16
C LEU A 68 7.97 14.06 5.36
N ARG A 69 7.59 13.52 6.53
CA ARG A 69 8.24 13.80 7.82
C ARG A 69 9.76 13.65 7.77
N ILE A 70 10.23 12.62 7.07
CA ILE A 70 11.65 12.29 6.89
C ILE A 70 12.44 13.30 6.05
N ILE A 71 11.78 14.05 5.17
CA ILE A 71 12.38 15.13 4.37
C ILE A 71 12.25 16.46 5.10
N ARG A 72 11.14 16.65 5.82
CA ARG A 72 10.85 17.87 6.59
C ARG A 72 11.75 18.02 7.82
N GLU A 73 12.00 16.94 8.55
CA GLU A 73 12.87 16.96 9.74
C GLU A 73 14.33 16.91 9.28
N PRO A 74 15.13 17.99 9.46
CA PRO A 74 16.57 17.92 9.23
C PRO A 74 17.17 17.04 10.33
N ARG A 75 17.20 15.72 10.10
CA ARG A 75 17.99 14.84 10.95
C ARG A 75 19.46 15.04 10.59
N TRP A 76 20.28 15.16 11.62
CA TRP A 76 21.72 15.34 11.49
C TRP A 76 22.30 14.24 10.63
N LEU A 77 22.98 14.65 9.55
CA LEU A 77 24.00 13.94 8.76
C LEU A 77 24.11 12.43 9.02
N ILE A 78 23.04 11.68 8.73
CA ILE A 78 23.18 10.24 8.53
C ILE A 78 23.93 10.11 7.20
N PRO A 79 25.03 9.33 7.12
CA PRO A 79 25.73 9.09 5.88
C PRO A 79 24.74 8.73 4.77
N ARG A 80 24.87 9.34 3.58
CA ARG A 80 23.91 9.18 2.45
C ARG A 80 23.65 7.72 2.06
N SER A 81 24.58 6.82 2.36
CA SER A 81 24.50 5.37 2.13
C SER A 81 23.55 4.63 3.07
N GLU A 82 23.12 5.26 4.17
CA GLU A 82 22.33 4.61 5.23
C GLU A 82 20.91 5.15 5.34
N LEU A 83 20.46 6.02 4.42
CA LEU A 83 19.04 6.35 4.34
C LEU A 83 18.30 5.07 3.93
N PRO A 84 17.59 4.39 4.86
CA PRO A 84 16.87 3.17 4.51
C PRO A 84 15.91 3.49 3.37
N PRO A 85 15.61 2.52 2.47
CA PRO A 85 14.59 2.69 1.44
C PRO A 85 13.38 3.31 2.11
N LEU A 86 13.12 4.58 1.77
CA LEU A 86 12.15 5.41 2.46
C LEU A 86 10.83 4.66 2.37
N LYS A 87 10.39 4.03 3.47
CA LYS A 87 9.17 3.21 3.46
C LYS A 87 7.99 4.00 2.86
N SER A 88 7.98 5.31 3.06
CA SER A 88 7.06 6.24 2.42
C SER A 88 7.20 6.30 0.90
N MET A 89 8.42 6.39 0.35
CA MET A 89 8.65 6.38 -1.10
C MET A 89 8.25 5.05 -1.74
N LEU A 90 8.56 3.92 -1.09
CA LEU A 90 8.11 2.60 -1.58
C LEU A 90 6.58 2.54 -1.67
N LYS A 91 5.87 3.00 -0.64
CA LYS A 91 4.41 3.13 -0.68
C LYS A 91 3.92 4.04 -1.82
N LEU A 92 4.62 5.15 -2.08
CA LEU A 92 4.27 6.03 -3.21
C LEU A 92 4.47 5.32 -4.56
N ARG A 93 5.55 4.56 -4.73
CA ARG A 93 5.75 3.73 -5.92
C ARG A 93 4.66 2.68 -6.09
N ASP A 94 4.29 1.99 -5.01
CA ASP A 94 3.20 1.01 -5.06
C ASP A 94 1.88 1.68 -5.48
N ILE A 95 1.53 2.83 -4.89
CA ILE A 95 0.34 3.60 -5.28
C ILE A 95 0.42 4.07 -6.75
N HIS A 96 1.59 4.52 -7.20
CA HIS A 96 1.79 4.97 -8.57
C HIS A 96 1.58 3.82 -9.56
N ILE A 97 2.19 2.65 -9.29
CA ILE A 97 2.04 1.44 -10.10
C ILE A 97 0.58 0.96 -10.10
N GLU A 98 -0.06 0.93 -8.94
CA GLU A 98 -1.47 0.55 -8.80
C GLU A 98 -2.38 1.43 -9.65
N LYS A 99 -2.19 2.75 -9.59
CA LYS A 99 -3.02 3.72 -10.30
C LYS A 99 -2.75 3.81 -11.80
N THR A 100 -1.51 3.61 -12.24
CA THR A 100 -1.13 3.81 -13.66
C THR A 100 -1.07 2.52 -14.45
N VAL A 101 -0.59 1.43 -13.83
CA VAL A 101 -0.40 0.15 -14.51
C VAL A 101 -1.58 -0.77 -14.23
N PHE A 102 -1.84 -1.09 -12.97
CA PHE A 102 -2.84 -2.10 -12.62
C PHE A 102 -4.26 -1.63 -12.87
N SER A 103 -4.59 -0.38 -12.55
CA SER A 103 -5.91 0.20 -12.85
C SER A 103 -6.27 0.14 -14.33
N ASN A 104 -5.31 0.43 -15.22
CA ASN A 104 -5.51 0.32 -16.67
C ASN A 104 -5.72 -1.14 -17.10
N ARG A 105 -4.98 -2.08 -16.51
CA ARG A 105 -5.13 -3.52 -16.79
C ARG A 105 -6.46 -4.07 -16.28
N HIS A 106 -6.91 -3.65 -15.10
CA HIS A 106 -8.24 -3.97 -14.58
C HIS A 106 -9.34 -3.43 -15.49
N ARG A 107 -9.21 -2.22 -16.02
CA ARG A 107 -10.16 -1.68 -17.00
C ARG A 107 -10.24 -2.54 -18.26
N THR A 108 -9.09 -2.95 -18.80
CA THR A 108 -9.04 -3.87 -19.95
C THR A 108 -9.71 -5.22 -19.63
N LEU A 109 -9.48 -5.77 -18.43
CA LEU A 109 -10.14 -6.98 -17.98
C LEU A 109 -11.66 -6.80 -17.91
N ILE A 110 -12.15 -5.70 -17.31
CA ILE A 110 -13.59 -5.41 -17.20
C ILE A 110 -14.23 -5.39 -18.59
N GLU A 111 -13.61 -4.74 -19.57
CA GLU A 111 -14.11 -4.69 -20.94
C GLU A 111 -14.08 -6.04 -21.66
N ALA A 112 -13.04 -6.83 -21.43
CA ALA A 112 -12.94 -8.19 -21.97
C ALA A 112 -13.99 -9.11 -21.32
N TYR A 113 -14.21 -8.98 -20.01
CA TYR A 113 -15.19 -9.77 -19.26
C TYR A 113 -16.62 -9.43 -19.69
N LYS A 114 -16.96 -8.15 -19.84
CA LYS A 114 -18.25 -7.73 -20.40
C LYS A 114 -18.51 -8.32 -21.78
N ARG A 115 -17.47 -8.40 -22.64
CA ARG A 115 -17.59 -9.05 -23.95
C ARG A 115 -17.76 -10.55 -23.85
N TYR A 116 -17.05 -11.20 -22.92
CA TYR A 116 -17.21 -12.62 -22.64
C TYR A 116 -18.66 -12.95 -22.25
N LEU A 117 -19.25 -12.17 -21.33
CA LEU A 117 -20.63 -12.37 -20.87
C LEU A 117 -21.70 -12.15 -21.96
N LYS A 118 -21.39 -11.39 -23.01
CA LYS A 118 -22.29 -11.15 -24.15
C LYS A 118 -22.26 -12.26 -25.20
N LYS A 119 -21.29 -13.17 -25.17
CA LYS A 119 -21.19 -14.22 -26.18
C LYS A 119 -22.41 -15.16 -26.10
N PRO A 120 -23.01 -15.54 -27.23
CA PRO A 120 -24.12 -16.48 -27.23
C PRO A 120 -23.64 -17.80 -26.63
N LYS A 121 -24.43 -18.33 -25.69
CA LYS A 121 -24.12 -19.60 -25.03
C LYS A 121 -24.22 -20.72 -26.05
N GLN A 122 -23.28 -21.66 -26.03
CA GLN A 122 -23.39 -22.84 -26.90
C GLN A 122 -24.62 -23.66 -26.49
N PRO A 123 -25.47 -24.06 -27.45
CA PRO A 123 -26.62 -24.90 -27.14
C PRO A 123 -26.15 -26.23 -26.55
N GLY A 124 -26.66 -26.59 -25.37
CA GLY A 124 -26.30 -27.82 -24.65
C GLY A 124 -25.52 -27.63 -23.34
N THR A 125 -25.08 -26.41 -23.01
CA THR A 125 -24.40 -26.09 -21.74
C THR A 125 -25.34 -25.40 -20.73
N GLU A 126 -26.58 -25.89 -20.60
CA GLU A 126 -27.62 -25.28 -19.75
C GLU A 126 -27.55 -25.68 -18.27
N THR A 127 -26.58 -26.50 -17.87
CA THR A 127 -26.59 -27.15 -16.56
C THR A 127 -26.01 -26.24 -15.47
N ARG A 128 -26.87 -25.51 -14.73
CA ARG A 128 -26.65 -24.89 -13.40
C ARG A 128 -25.56 -23.81 -13.23
N LEU A 129 -24.55 -23.75 -14.10
CA LEU A 129 -23.49 -22.74 -14.09
C LEU A 129 -23.98 -21.34 -14.48
N ASN A 130 -25.19 -21.21 -15.02
CA ASN A 130 -25.62 -20.00 -15.71
C ASN A 130 -26.19 -18.87 -14.86
N ASN A 131 -26.54 -19.09 -13.59
CA ASN A 131 -27.23 -18.06 -12.80
C ASN A 131 -26.32 -17.23 -11.89
N PHE A 132 -25.08 -17.66 -11.63
CA PHE A 132 -24.21 -17.00 -10.66
C PHE A 132 -22.79 -16.81 -11.20
N MET A 133 -22.61 -15.79 -12.03
CA MET A 133 -21.27 -15.42 -12.49
C MET A 133 -20.54 -14.65 -11.38
N PRO A 134 -19.26 -14.92 -11.13
CA PRO A 134 -18.47 -14.14 -10.19
C PRO A 134 -18.43 -12.66 -10.59
N HIS A 135 -18.27 -11.78 -9.62
CA HIS A 135 -18.04 -10.38 -9.94
C HIS A 135 -16.65 -10.22 -10.57
N PHE A 136 -16.41 -9.13 -11.32
CA PHE A 136 -15.09 -8.91 -11.95
C PHE A 136 -13.96 -8.88 -10.91
N ALA A 137 -14.25 -8.44 -9.68
CA ALA A 137 -13.31 -8.42 -8.58
C ALA A 137 -12.81 -9.84 -8.26
N ASP A 138 -13.72 -10.81 -8.15
CA ASP A 138 -13.37 -12.22 -7.94
C ASP A 138 -12.58 -12.78 -9.12
N VAL A 139 -13.04 -12.49 -10.35
CA VAL A 139 -12.34 -12.93 -11.58
C VAL A 139 -10.92 -12.39 -11.62
N SER A 140 -10.71 -11.14 -11.22
CA SER A 140 -9.37 -10.54 -11.19
C SER A 140 -8.44 -11.17 -10.15
N ALA A 141 -9.00 -11.80 -9.11
CA ALA A 141 -8.25 -12.50 -8.08
C ALA A 141 -7.93 -13.96 -8.47
N PHE A 142 -8.53 -14.50 -9.53
CA PHE A 142 -8.15 -15.81 -10.04
C PHE A 142 -6.73 -15.78 -10.60
N GLN A 143 -5.93 -16.78 -10.25
CA GLN A 143 -4.48 -16.79 -10.52
C GLN A 143 -4.12 -16.52 -12.00
N PRO A 144 -4.81 -17.09 -13.02
CA PRO A 144 -4.48 -16.79 -14.41
C PRO A 144 -4.71 -15.32 -14.79
N PHE A 145 -5.72 -14.67 -14.20
CA PHE A 145 -6.02 -13.26 -14.43
C PHE A 145 -5.08 -12.34 -13.66
N ASP A 146 -4.86 -12.63 -12.37
CA ASP A 146 -3.94 -11.88 -11.51
C ASP A 146 -2.51 -11.91 -12.08
N ALA A 147 -2.05 -13.07 -12.57
CA ALA A 147 -0.73 -13.19 -13.22
C ALA A 147 -0.58 -12.28 -14.46
N ILE A 148 -1.65 -12.10 -15.24
CA ILE A 148 -1.66 -11.19 -16.38
C ILE A 148 -1.64 -9.73 -15.89
N ILE A 149 -2.47 -9.40 -14.89
CA ILE A 149 -2.56 -8.05 -14.31
C ILE A 149 -1.23 -7.64 -13.67
N ARG A 150 -0.58 -8.55 -12.93
CA ARG A 150 0.70 -8.33 -12.23
C ARG A 150 1.94 -8.61 -13.06
N SER A 151 1.77 -8.95 -14.35
CA SER A 151 2.91 -9.15 -15.26
C SER A 151 3.81 -7.90 -15.34
N ARG A 152 5.03 -8.03 -15.89
CA ARG A 152 6.03 -6.94 -15.94
C ARG A 152 5.43 -5.60 -16.41
N PHE A 153 5.79 -4.50 -15.74
CA PHE A 153 5.16 -3.18 -15.90
C PHE A 153 5.27 -2.60 -17.31
N ASN A 154 6.33 -2.94 -18.04
CA ASN A 154 6.60 -2.48 -19.41
C ASN A 154 5.75 -3.17 -20.48
N LYS A 155 4.97 -4.20 -20.14
CA LYS A 155 4.13 -4.92 -21.09
C LYS A 155 2.77 -4.24 -21.22
N VAL A 156 2.42 -3.84 -22.45
CA VAL A 156 1.07 -3.36 -22.79
C VAL A 156 0.11 -4.56 -22.83
N ILE A 157 -0.85 -4.58 -21.90
CA ILE A 157 -1.85 -5.64 -21.81
C ILE A 157 -3.11 -5.23 -22.55
N THR A 158 -3.33 -5.89 -23.69
CA THR A 158 -4.58 -5.84 -24.46
C THR A 158 -5.52 -6.98 -24.06
N ALA A 159 -6.80 -6.87 -24.42
CA ALA A 159 -7.82 -7.90 -24.16
C ALA A 159 -7.46 -9.30 -24.70
N LYS A 160 -6.65 -9.38 -25.77
CA LYS A 160 -6.22 -10.66 -26.35
C LYS A 160 -5.41 -11.51 -25.36
N HIS A 161 -4.66 -10.87 -24.46
CA HIS A 161 -3.86 -11.58 -23.46
C HIS A 161 -4.69 -12.35 -22.45
N PHE A 162 -5.96 -11.95 -22.21
CA PHE A 162 -6.86 -12.65 -21.30
C PHE A 162 -7.57 -13.84 -21.95
N THR A 163 -7.44 -14.03 -23.27
CA THR A 163 -8.15 -15.10 -23.99
C THR A 163 -7.87 -16.51 -23.43
N PRO A 164 -6.61 -16.88 -23.11
CA PRO A 164 -6.33 -18.18 -22.50
C PRO A 164 -6.99 -18.33 -21.12
N ALA A 165 -6.89 -17.31 -20.26
CA ALA A 165 -7.54 -17.30 -18.95
C ALA A 165 -9.07 -17.41 -19.04
N PHE A 166 -9.69 -16.83 -20.07
CA PHE A 166 -11.12 -16.98 -20.34
C PHE A 166 -11.51 -18.39 -20.78
N ALA A 167 -10.61 -19.17 -21.40
CA ALA A 167 -10.89 -20.55 -21.74
C ALA A 167 -10.95 -21.44 -20.48
N GLU A 168 -10.16 -21.10 -19.45
CA GLU A 168 -10.13 -21.80 -18.15
C GLU A 168 -11.22 -21.34 -17.17
N LEU A 169 -11.88 -20.21 -17.47
CA LEU A 169 -12.84 -19.56 -16.58
C LEU A 169 -13.99 -20.47 -16.11
N PRO A 170 -14.59 -21.35 -16.92
CA PRO A 170 -15.65 -22.27 -16.45
C PRO A 170 -15.19 -23.18 -15.31
N THR A 171 -13.96 -23.69 -15.38
CA THR A 171 -13.35 -24.52 -14.33
C THR A 171 -13.11 -23.70 -13.07
N LEU A 172 -12.54 -22.49 -13.22
CA LEU A 172 -12.27 -21.58 -12.10
C LEU A 172 -13.55 -21.19 -11.36
N ILE A 173 -14.64 -20.91 -12.09
CA ILE A 173 -15.95 -20.60 -11.51
C ILE A 173 -16.48 -21.78 -10.69
N SER A 174 -16.30 -23.01 -11.19
CA SER A 174 -16.78 -24.20 -10.50
C SER A 174 -16.08 -24.39 -9.15
N THR A 175 -14.75 -24.26 -9.13
CA THR A 175 -13.96 -24.31 -7.88
C THR A 175 -14.29 -23.15 -6.94
N TRP A 176 -14.42 -21.93 -7.48
CA TRP A 176 -14.79 -20.76 -6.69
C TRP A 176 -16.16 -20.94 -6.02
N ARG A 177 -17.16 -21.45 -6.74
CA ARG A 177 -18.49 -21.72 -6.15
C ARG A 177 -18.43 -22.76 -5.05
N GLN A 178 -17.74 -23.88 -5.27
CA GLN A 178 -17.59 -24.91 -4.23
C GLN A 178 -16.98 -24.34 -2.95
N ARG A 179 -15.98 -23.45 -3.09
CA ARG A 179 -15.38 -22.77 -1.93
C ARG A 179 -16.38 -21.86 -1.22
N ILE A 180 -17.09 -20.99 -1.96
CA ILE A 180 -18.09 -20.09 -1.36
C ILE A 180 -19.24 -20.88 -0.71
N GLU A 181 -19.70 -21.97 -1.32
CA GLU A 181 -20.71 -22.85 -0.75
C GLU A 181 -20.21 -23.51 0.55
N ALA A 182 -18.96 -23.97 0.60
CA ALA A 182 -18.36 -24.51 1.82
C ALA A 182 -18.23 -23.46 2.93
N GLU A 183 -17.75 -22.25 2.61
CA GLU A 183 -17.64 -21.13 3.55
C GLU A 183 -19.01 -20.72 4.09
N LEU A 184 -20.04 -20.70 3.24
CA LEU A 184 -21.42 -20.43 3.67
C LEU A 184 -21.92 -21.50 4.62
N VAL A 185 -21.75 -22.79 4.29
CA VAL A 185 -22.18 -23.90 5.15
C VAL A 185 -21.48 -23.82 6.52
N GLU A 186 -20.19 -23.50 6.55
CA GLU A 186 -19.43 -23.32 7.79
C GLU A 186 -19.99 -22.16 8.65
N CYS A 187 -20.38 -21.05 8.04
CA CYS A 187 -20.94 -19.90 8.76
C CYS A 187 -22.34 -20.18 9.36
N TYR A 188 -23.13 -21.07 8.75
CA TYR A 188 -24.51 -21.36 9.16
C TYR A 188 -24.65 -22.62 10.03
N LEU A 189 -23.62 -23.46 10.11
CA LEU A 189 -23.63 -24.60 11.03
C LEU A 189 -23.01 -24.19 12.38
N PRO A 190 -23.68 -24.43 13.52
CA PRO A 190 -23.08 -24.21 14.82
C PRO A 190 -21.83 -25.10 14.95
N PRO A 191 -20.75 -24.62 15.61
CA PRO A 191 -19.57 -25.44 15.82
C PRO A 191 -20.00 -26.72 16.53
N LEU A 192 -19.70 -27.89 15.95
CA LEU A 192 -19.95 -29.16 16.61
C LEU A 192 -19.24 -29.12 17.96
N SER A 193 -20.02 -29.10 19.04
CA SER A 193 -19.53 -29.25 20.40
C SER A 193 -18.84 -30.60 20.52
N SER A 194 -17.52 -30.61 20.34
CA SER A 194 -16.67 -31.77 20.60
C SER A 194 -16.50 -31.94 22.10
N SER A 195 -17.51 -32.49 22.77
CA SER A 195 -17.37 -33.07 24.10
C SER A 195 -18.48 -34.10 24.35
N VAL A 196 -18.32 -35.27 23.76
CA VAL A 196 -18.78 -36.50 24.41
C VAL A 196 -17.52 -37.33 24.63
N THR A 197 -16.77 -36.96 25.67
CA THR A 197 -15.83 -37.88 26.30
C THR A 197 -16.68 -38.95 26.97
N GLY A 198 -16.97 -40.02 26.23
CA GLY A 198 -17.54 -41.23 26.79
C GLY A 198 -16.50 -41.87 27.70
N GLU A 199 -16.52 -41.53 28.99
CA GLU A 199 -16.02 -42.39 30.06
C GLU A 199 -16.89 -43.66 30.08
N ALA A 200 -16.54 -44.63 29.25
CA ALA A 200 -17.01 -45.99 29.39
C ALA A 200 -15.98 -46.76 30.22
N ALA A 201 -16.04 -46.59 31.54
CA ALA A 201 -15.42 -47.52 32.48
C ALA A 201 -16.09 -48.89 32.27
N THR A 202 -15.39 -49.78 31.57
CA THR A 202 -15.85 -51.16 31.34
C THR A 202 -15.34 -52.00 32.49
N ASP A 203 -16.22 -52.18 33.47
CA ASP A 203 -16.06 -53.10 34.59
C ASP A 203 -16.68 -54.45 34.16
N ALA A 204 -15.88 -55.50 33.97
CA ALA A 204 -16.34 -56.90 34.04
C ALA A 204 -15.18 -57.92 33.96
N PRO A 205 -15.34 -59.10 34.59
CA PRO A 205 -14.24 -59.96 35.04
C PRO A 205 -13.99 -61.20 34.16
N SER A 206 -12.78 -61.73 34.30
CA SER A 206 -12.30 -62.98 33.69
C SER A 206 -12.87 -64.23 34.36
N PRO A 207 -13.31 -65.25 33.58
CA PRO A 207 -13.34 -66.63 34.05
C PRO A 207 -12.47 -67.53 33.15
N ALA A 208 -11.37 -68.03 33.72
CA ALA A 208 -10.67 -69.19 33.20
C ALA A 208 -11.38 -70.45 33.69
N THR A 209 -11.85 -71.29 32.78
CA THR A 209 -12.28 -72.67 33.08
C THR A 209 -11.51 -73.61 32.17
N CYS A 210 -10.85 -74.57 32.81
CA CYS A 210 -10.11 -75.70 32.25
C CYS A 210 -10.98 -76.63 31.39
N MET A 211 -10.31 -77.36 30.49
CA MET A 211 -10.54 -78.70 29.91
C MET A 211 -9.93 -78.63 28.50
N SER A 212 -8.92 -79.41 28.10
CA SER A 212 -8.48 -80.76 28.48
C SER A 212 -6.96 -80.91 28.35
#